data_AF-A0A7V4HW90-F1
#
_entry.id   AF-A0A7V4HW90-F1
#
_cell.length_a   1.000
_cell.length_b   1.000
_cell.length_c   1.000
_cell.angle_alpha   90.00
_cell.angle_beta   90.00
_cell.angle_gamma   90.00
#
_symmetry.space_group_name_H-M   'P 1'
#
loop_
_entity.id
_entity.type
_entity.pdbx_description
1 polymer ?
#
loop_
_entity_poly.entity_id
_entity_poly.type
_entity_poly.pdbx_seq_one_letter_code
_entity_poly.pdbx_strand_id
1 'polypeptide(L)' 'MRYLTTTEAASVLHVDPSRVRLLCKLGRIETIKIGNTYAISEHELERFAALPRRAGRPRRNADDGRQSPAKSTTCISHG' A
#
# COMPACT_ATOMS: atom_id res chain seq x y z
N MET A 1 15.64 -21.81 -2.55
CA MET A 1 14.40 -21.02 -2.72
C MET A 1 13.68 -20.98 -1.39
N ARG A 2 13.50 -19.79 -0.82
CA ARG A 2 12.75 -19.60 0.44
C ARG A 2 11.30 -19.27 0.11
N TYR A 3 10.39 -19.92 0.83
CA TYR A 3 8.96 -19.61 0.78
C TYR A 3 8.57 -18.83 2.02
N LEU A 4 7.79 -17.77 1.80
CA LEU A 4 7.25 -16.89 2.81
C LEU A 4 5.76 -17.16 2.97
N THR A 5 5.30 -17.07 4.21
CA THR A 5 3.88 -17.04 4.53
C THR A 5 3.27 -15.71 4.11
N THR A 6 1.93 -15.65 4.03
CA THR A 6 1.21 -14.40 3.78
C THR A 6 1.55 -13.27 4.75
N THR A 7 1.89 -13.58 6.00
CA THR A 7 2.22 -12.58 7.03
C THR A 7 3.63 -12.03 6.85
N GLU A 8 4.60 -12.88 6.53
CA GLU A 8 5.96 -12.45 6.21
C GLU A 8 5.97 -11.61 4.93
N ALA A 9 5.26 -12.08 3.89
CA ALA A 9 5.13 -11.36 2.63
C ALA A 9 4.48 -9.97 2.79
N ALA A 10 3.51 -9.85 3.71
CA ALA A 10 2.87 -8.59 4.04
C ALA A 10 3.87 -7.58 4.63
N SER A 11 4.79 -8.06 5.48
CA SER A 11 5.83 -7.24 6.09
C SER A 11 6.81 -6.71 5.05
N VAL A 12 7.21 -7.56 4.09
CA VAL A 12 8.12 -7.18 3.00
C VAL A 12 7.48 -6.19 2.03
N LEU A 13 6.21 -6.39 1.68
CA LEU A 13 5.49 -5.50 0.75
C LEU A 13 4.93 -4.22 1.40
N HIS A 14 5.02 -4.11 2.74
CA HIS A 14 4.40 -3.08 3.56
C HIS A 14 2.89 -2.91 3.28
N VAL A 15 2.17 -4.03 3.25
CA VAL A 15 0.71 -4.06 3.05
C VAL A 15 0.03 -4.96 4.07
N ASP A 16 -1.30 -4.87 4.16
CA ASP A 16 -2.07 -5.76 5.04
C ASP A 16 -2.03 -7.24 4.55
N PRO A 17 -1.94 -8.24 5.46
CA PRO A 17 -1.98 -9.65 5.08
C PRO A 17 -3.23 -10.06 4.29
N SER A 18 -4.36 -9.38 4.51
CA SER A 18 -5.59 -9.58 3.73
C SER A 18 -5.44 -9.09 2.30
N ARG A 19 -4.65 -8.03 2.09
CA ARG A 19 -4.29 -7.55 0.75
C ARG A 19 -3.42 -8.56 0.04
N VAL A 20 -2.43 -9.15 0.72
CA VAL A 20 -1.60 -10.22 0.14
C VAL A 20 -2.46 -11.42 -0.25
N ARG A 21 -3.32 -11.93 0.65
CA ARG A 21 -4.25 -13.02 0.35
C ARG A 21 -5.13 -12.73 -0.86
N LEU A 22 -5.64 -11.51 -0.99
CA LEU A 22 -6.41 -11.08 -2.14
C LEU A 22 -5.57 -11.13 -3.43
N LEU A 23 -4.33 -10.65 -3.40
CA LEU A 23 -3.41 -10.70 -4.55
C LEU A 23 -3.13 -12.15 -4.99
N CYS A 24 -2.92 -13.06 -4.04
CA CYS A 24 -2.76 -14.49 -4.32
C CYS A 24 -4.04 -15.08 -4.94
N LYS A 25 -5.22 -14.76 -4.37
CA LYS A 25 -6.52 -15.22 -4.89
C LYS A 25 -6.81 -14.70 -6.30
N LEU A 26 -6.36 -13.49 -6.61
CA LEU A 26 -6.50 -12.87 -7.93
C LEU A 26 -5.43 -13.35 -8.94
N GLY A 27 -4.48 -14.22 -8.53
CA GLY A 27 -3.40 -14.68 -9.39
C GLY A 27 -2.41 -13.57 -9.79
N ARG A 28 -2.32 -12.49 -9.00
CA ARG A 28 -1.41 -11.37 -9.25
C ARG A 28 0.02 -11.63 -8.77
N ILE A 29 0.17 -12.58 -7.86
CA ILE A 29 1.43 -13.07 -7.32
C ILE A 29 1.36 -14.59 -7.47
N GLU A 30 2.37 -15.21 -8.09
CA GLU A 30 2.45 -16.66 -8.17
C GLU A 30 2.65 -17.27 -6.78
N THR A 31 1.79 -18.24 -6.43
CA THR A 31 1.80 -18.86 -5.09
C THR A 31 1.43 -20.33 -5.16
N ILE A 32 1.85 -21.06 -4.13
CA ILE A 32 1.46 -22.45 -3.89
C ILE A 32 0.50 -22.46 -2.70
N LYS A 33 -0.70 -23.02 -2.89
CA LYS A 33 -1.65 -23.20 -1.79
C LYS A 33 -1.27 -24.43 -0.98
N ILE A 34 -1.00 -24.26 0.31
CA ILE A 34 -0.66 -25.33 1.25
C ILE A 34 -1.72 -25.32 2.36
N GLY A 35 -2.69 -26.22 2.26
CA GLY A 35 -3.84 -26.26 3.17
C GLY A 35 -4.63 -24.94 3.16
N ASN A 36 -4.63 -24.24 4.31
CA ASN A 36 -5.32 -22.96 4.48
C ASN A 36 -4.44 -21.72 4.27
N THR A 37 -3.17 -21.91 3.89
CA THR A 37 -2.19 -20.83 3.75
C THR A 37 -1.60 -20.80 2.33
N TYR A 38 -1.07 -19.66 1.93
CA TYR A 38 -0.29 -19.50 0.69
C TYR A 38 1.20 -19.47 1.03
N ALA A 39 1.98 -20.25 0.29
CA ALA A 39 3.43 -20.16 0.24
C ALA A 39 3.81 -19.31 -0.99
N ILE A 40 4.52 -18.21 -0.73
CA ILE A 40 4.91 -17.23 -1.73
C ILE A 40 6.44 -17.29 -1.85
N SER A 41 6.98 -17.42 -3.06
CA SER A 41 8.44 -17.38 -3.19
C SER A 41 8.96 -15.96 -2.99
N GLU A 42 10.12 -15.84 -2.34
CA GLU A 42 10.76 -14.53 -2.09
C GLU A 42 11.05 -13.79 -3.41
N HIS A 43 11.56 -14.49 -4.42
CA HIS A 43 11.79 -13.93 -5.76
C HIS A 43 10.52 -13.38 -6.40
N GLU A 44 9.39 -14.09 -6.28
CA GLU A 44 8.14 -13.60 -6.84
C GLU A 44 7.64 -12.34 -6.14
N LEU A 45 7.86 -12.26 -4.83
CA LEU A 45 7.51 -11.09 -4.05
C LEU A 45 8.33 -9.85 -4.45
N GLU A 46 9.64 -10.03 -4.67
CA GLU A 46 10.53 -8.99 -5.19
C GLU A 46 10.13 -8.55 -6.60
N ARG A 47 9.84 -9.51 -7.49
CA ARG A 47 9.32 -9.22 -8.84
C ARG A 47 8.06 -8.37 -8.74
N PHE A 48 7.10 -8.75 -7.88
CA PHE A 48 5.87 -8.01 -7.67
C PHE A 48 6.10 -6.61 -7.08
N ALA A 49 7.05 -6.46 -6.15
CA ALA A 49 7.39 -5.18 -5.55
C ALA A 49 8.01 -4.19 -6.56
N ALA A 50 8.75 -4.70 -7.54
CA ALA A 50 9.35 -3.90 -8.61
C ALA A 50 8.33 -3.39 -9.64
N LEU A 51 7.14 -4.00 -9.72
CA LEU A 51 6.10 -3.55 -10.64
C LEU A 51 5.50 -2.21 -10.19
N PRO A 52 5.39 -1.21 -11.09
CA PRO A 52 4.81 0.07 -10.74
C PRO A 52 3.33 -0.10 -10.37
N ARG A 53 2.96 0.35 -9.17
CA ARG A 53 1.57 0.38 -8.71
C ARG A 53 0.82 1.44 -9.51
N ARG A 54 -0.26 1.05 -10.19
CA ARG A 54 -1.18 2.04 -10.79
C ARG A 54 -1.80 2.88 -9.67
N ALA A 55 -1.74 4.20 -9.81
CA ALA A 55 -2.41 5.11 -8.90
C ALA A 55 -3.89 4.72 -8.78
N GLY A 56 -4.36 4.54 -7.55
CA GLY A 56 -5.76 4.20 -7.28
C GLY A 56 -6.70 5.31 -7.71
N ARG A 57 -8.00 5.01 -7.72
CA ARG A 57 -9.02 6.05 -7.88
C ARG A 57 -8.82 7.09 -6.77
N PRO A 58 -8.73 8.39 -7.09
CA PRO A 58 -8.67 9.43 -6.06
C PRO A 58 -9.87 9.26 -5.12
N ARG A 59 -9.65 9.44 -3.82
CA ARG A 59 -10.72 9.38 -2.83
C ARG A 59 -11.74 10.46 -3.20
N ARG A 60 -13.03 10.10 -3.24
CA ARG A 60 -14.04 10.95 -3.88
C ARG A 60 -14.26 12.30 -3.17
N ASN A 61 -13.79 12.47 -1.93
CA ASN A 61 -13.67 13.75 -1.24
C ASN A 61 -12.42 13.67 -0.35
N ALA A 62 -11.35 14.37 -0.72
CA ALA A 62 -10.46 14.94 0.28
C ALA A 62 -11.03 16.33 0.55
N ASP A 63 -11.59 16.51 1.74
CA ASP A 63 -11.86 17.83 2.29
C ASP A 63 -10.59 18.68 2.16
N ASP A 64 -10.78 19.82 1.53
CA ASP A 64 -9.81 20.88 1.34
C ASP A 64 -9.50 21.52 2.71
N GLY A 65 -8.24 21.56 3.15
CA GLY A 65 -7.82 22.49 4.20
C GLY A 65 -7.52 21.94 5.60
N ARG A 66 -6.29 21.44 5.80
CA ARG A 66 -5.60 21.58 7.11
C ARG A 66 -4.08 21.58 6.96
N GLN A 67 -3.53 22.62 6.34
CA GLN A 67 -2.26 23.18 6.79
C GLN A 67 -2.51 24.64 7.15
N SER A 68 -2.38 24.92 8.44
CA SER A 68 -2.55 26.23 9.06
C SER A 68 -1.57 27.23 8.44
N PRO A 69 -2.00 28.38 7.88
CA PRO A 69 -1.09 29.48 7.68
C PRO A 69 -0.71 30.04 9.06
N ALA A 70 0.58 30.00 9.37
CA ALA A 70 1.14 30.69 10.52
C ALA A 70 0.83 32.19 10.40
N LYS A 71 0.42 32.76 11.52
CA LYS A 71 0.03 34.17 11.72
C LYS A 71 1.04 35.12 11.06
N SER A 72 0.60 35.92 10.08
CA SER A 72 1.32 37.11 9.63
C SER A 72 0.41 38.33 9.80
N THR A 73 0.61 39.00 10.92
CA THR A 73 0.11 40.33 11.28
C THR A 73 0.39 41.33 10.17
N THR A 74 -0.63 42.08 9.73
CA THR A 74 -0.54 43.53 9.47
C THR A 74 -1.95 44.08 9.31
N CYS A 75 -2.38 44.91 10.26
CA CYS A 75 -3.52 45.80 10.14
C CYS A 75 -3.01 47.22 10.41
N ILE A 76 -3.00 48.10 9.40
CA ILE A 76 -3.01 49.57 9.61
C ILE A 76 -3.90 50.23 8.54
N SER A 77 -5.06 50.65 9.02
CA SER A 77 -5.92 51.81 8.76
C SER A 77 -5.86 52.60 7.45
N HIS A 78 -7.04 52.81 6.85
CA HIS A 78 -7.36 53.95 5.99
C HIS A 78 -7.54 55.23 6.82
N GLY A 79 -7.06 56.36 6.26
CA GLY A 79 -7.41 57.73 6.63
C GLY A 79 -7.36 58.60 5.38
#